data_AF-A0A392P7B4-F1
#
_entry.id   AF-A0A392P7B4-F1
#
_cell.length_a   1.000
_cell.length_b   1.000
_cell.length_c   1.000
_cell.angle_alpha   90.00
_cell.angle_beta   90.00
_cell.angle_gamma   90.00
#
_symmetry.space_group_name_H-M   'P 1'
#
loop_
_entity.id
_entity.type
_entity.pdbx_description
1 polymer ?
#
loop_
_entity_poly.entity_id
_entity_poly.type
_entity_poly.pdbx_seq_one_letter_code
_entity_poly.pdbx_strand_id
1 'polypeptide(L)'
;VNRKNLTNLKVYAIDVDEADELDDALSATKLQDGRINVWIHVADATRYVQPGSIVDREAMRRGTSVFLPTATYPMFPENLAMGAMSLRQGELCNAVTVSVVLHDDG
;
A
#
# COMPACT_ATOMS: atom_id res chain seq x y z
N VAL A 1 4.85 1.25 18.42
CA VAL A 1 5.15 2.28 17.39
C VAL A 1 4.09 3.36 17.48
N ASN A 2 4.46 4.62 17.68
CA ASN A 2 3.52 5.73 17.66
C ASN A 2 3.29 6.12 16.19
N ARG A 3 2.09 5.89 15.64
CA ARG A 3 1.76 6.21 14.25
C ARG A 3 1.12 7.59 14.16
N LYS A 4 1.44 8.33 13.09
CA LYS A 4 0.75 9.57 12.76
C LYS A 4 -0.64 9.23 12.23
N ASN A 5 -1.68 9.83 12.81
CA ASN A 5 -3.03 9.72 12.28
C ASN A 5 -3.18 10.62 11.03
N LEU A 6 -3.48 10.02 9.89
CA LEU A 6 -3.73 10.68 8.61
C LEU A 6 -5.14 10.42 8.07
N THR A 7 -6.06 9.87 8.88
CA THR A 7 -7.41 9.48 8.45
C THR A 7 -8.29 10.67 8.06
N ASN A 8 -7.83 11.90 8.28
CA ASN A 8 -8.48 13.12 7.84
C ASN A 8 -8.20 13.44 6.35
N LEU A 9 -7.22 12.79 5.71
CA LEU A 9 -6.94 12.96 4.30
C LEU A 9 -7.96 12.19 3.46
N LYS A 10 -8.32 12.73 2.30
CA LYS A 10 -9.00 11.94 1.25
C LYS A 10 -7.95 11.07 0.57
N VAL A 11 -8.14 9.76 0.63
CA VAL A 11 -7.21 8.74 0.15
C VAL A 11 -7.90 7.94 -0.95
N TYR A 12 -7.18 7.67 -2.04
CA TYR A 12 -7.67 6.92 -3.19
C TYR A 12 -6.63 5.86 -3.57
N ALA A 13 -7.06 4.60 -3.62
CA ALA A 13 -6.36 3.56 -4.38
C ALA A 13 -6.96 3.54 -5.80
N ILE A 14 -6.12 3.39 -6.82
CA ILE A 14 -6.54 3.42 -8.22
C ILE A 14 -5.94 2.18 -8.88
N ASP A 15 -6.78 1.17 -9.07
CA ASP A 15 -6.40 -0.13 -9.60
C ASP A 15 -7.42 -0.63 -10.63
N VAL A 16 -7.15 -1.80 -11.21
CA VAL A 16 -8.13 -2.55 -12.02
C VAL A 16 -9.28 -3.04 -11.13
N ASP A 17 -10.47 -3.24 -11.72
CA ASP A 17 -11.70 -3.56 -11.00
C ASP A 17 -11.60 -4.88 -10.21
N GLU A 18 -10.80 -5.83 -10.71
CA GLU A 18 -10.59 -7.14 -10.11
C GLU A 18 -9.49 -7.17 -9.03
N ALA A 19 -8.90 -6.02 -8.68
CA ALA A 19 -7.80 -5.96 -7.70
C ALA A 19 -8.32 -6.01 -6.25
N ASP A 20 -8.03 -7.12 -5.56
CA ASP A 20 -8.31 -7.27 -4.13
C ASP A 20 -7.07 -6.93 -3.24
N GLU A 21 -5.87 -6.89 -3.83
CA GLU A 21 -4.60 -6.52 -3.19
C GLU A 21 -4.27 -5.05 -3.54
N LEU A 22 -4.67 -4.12 -2.67
CA LEU A 22 -4.41 -2.69 -2.84
C LEU A 22 -3.17 -2.30 -2.03
N ASP A 23 -2.01 -2.28 -2.68
CA ASP A 23 -0.71 -2.05 -2.05
C ASP A 23 -0.40 -0.57 -1.82
N ASP A 24 -0.97 0.31 -2.63
CA ASP A 24 -0.73 1.74 -2.54
C ASP A 24 -1.99 2.59 -2.67
N ALA A 25 -1.93 3.78 -2.07
CA ALA A 25 -2.98 4.77 -2.16
C ALA A 25 -2.38 6.18 -2.09
N LEU A 26 -3.10 7.13 -2.67
CA LEU A 26 -2.65 8.50 -2.84
C LEU A 26 -3.60 9.50 -2.17
N SER A 27 -3.02 10.57 -1.64
CA SER A 27 -3.75 11.80 -1.32
C SER A 27 -3.07 12.98 -1.98
N ALA A 28 -3.81 13.87 -2.64
CA ALA A 28 -3.26 15.09 -3.22
C ALA A 28 -3.96 16.32 -2.65
N THR A 29 -3.20 17.37 -2.36
CA THR A 29 -3.74 18.66 -1.88
C THR A 29 -3.00 19.81 -2.54
N LYS A 30 -3.75 20.74 -3.14
CA LYS A 30 -3.19 21.99 -3.66
C LYS A 30 -2.84 22.92 -2.50
N LEU A 31 -1.60 23.41 -2.49
CA LEU A 31 -1.07 24.35 -1.52
C LEU A 31 -1.44 25.80 -1.88
N GLN A 32 -1.25 26.72 -0.94
CA GLN A 32 -1.55 28.14 -1.13
C GLN A 32 -0.71 28.79 -2.23
N ASP A 33 0.53 28.33 -2.42
CA ASP A 33 1.44 28.80 -3.47
C ASP A 33 1.17 28.16 -4.84
N GLY A 34 0.13 27.32 -4.96
CA GLY A 34 -0.28 26.67 -6.19
C GLY A 34 0.35 25.30 -6.44
N ARG A 35 1.39 24.91 -5.68
CA ARG A 35 2.02 23.58 -5.78
C ARG A 35 1.10 22.48 -5.26
N ILE A 36 1.44 21.23 -5.55
CA ILE A 36 0.66 20.06 -5.11
C ILE A 36 1.50 19.29 -4.10
N ASN A 37 0.95 19.07 -2.90
CA ASN A 37 1.49 18.10 -1.96
C ASN A 37 0.82 16.74 -2.21
N VAL A 38 1.62 15.74 -2.52
CA VAL A 38 1.20 14.36 -2.72
C VAL A 38 1.66 13.52 -1.54
N TRP A 39 0.74 12.75 -0.98
CA TRP A 39 1.03 11.69 -0.04
C TRP A 39 0.93 10.36 -0.76
N ILE A 40 1.95 9.54 -0.57
CA ILE A 40 2.05 8.17 -1.08
C ILE A 40 1.99 7.26 0.13
N HIS A 41 0.94 6.45 0.22
CA HIS A 41 0.71 5.51 1.31
C HIS A 41 0.91 4.10 0.77
N VAL A 42 1.89 3.38 1.30
CA VAL A 42 2.16 1.97 0.94
C VAL A 42 1.74 1.08 2.10
N ALA A 43 1.04 -0.02 1.80
CA ALA A 43 0.62 -1.04 2.75
C ALA A 43 1.78 -1.47 3.66
N ASP A 44 1.54 -1.49 4.98
CA ASP A 44 2.58 -1.86 5.94
C ASP A 44 2.66 -3.38 6.15
N ALA A 45 3.20 -4.09 5.17
CA ALA A 45 3.38 -5.54 5.22
C ALA A 45 4.25 -5.99 6.41
N THR A 46 5.24 -5.16 6.80
CA THR A 46 6.17 -5.46 7.92
C THR A 46 5.49 -5.53 9.28
N ARG A 47 4.26 -5.02 9.39
CA ARG A 47 3.41 -5.22 10.57
C ARG A 47 3.07 -6.69 10.79
N TYR A 48 2.89 -7.46 9.72
CA TYR A 48 2.47 -8.86 9.77
C TYR A 48 3.60 -9.83 9.48
N VAL A 49 4.59 -9.40 8.71
CA VAL A 49 5.73 -10.23 8.30
C VAL A 49 6.96 -9.79 9.06
N GLN A 50 7.32 -10.57 10.08
CA GLN A 50 8.53 -10.36 10.86
C GLN A 50 9.72 -11.06 10.19
N PRO A 51 10.91 -10.43 10.14
CA PRO A 51 12.12 -11.05 9.62
C PRO A 51 12.38 -12.41 10.28
N GLY A 52 12.69 -13.42 9.47
CA GLY A 52 12.93 -14.79 9.91
C GLY A 52 11.68 -15.60 10.24
N SER A 53 10.46 -15.06 10.14
CA SER A 53 9.21 -15.82 10.30
C SER A 53 9.00 -16.84 9.18
N ILE A 54 8.04 -17.77 9.33
CA ILE A 54 7.70 -18.73 8.27
C ILE A 54 7.22 -18.00 7.02
N VAL A 55 6.41 -16.96 7.19
CA VAL A 55 5.88 -16.13 6.09
C VAL A 55 7.01 -15.38 5.40
N ASP A 56 7.93 -14.78 6.15
CA ASP A 56 9.10 -14.07 5.61
C ASP A 56 10.00 -15.00 4.78
N ARG A 57 10.33 -16.19 5.30
CA ARG A 57 11.15 -17.16 4.57
C ARG A 57 10.48 -17.65 3.29
N GLU A 58 9.16 -17.90 3.32
CA GLU A 58 8.43 -18.30 2.11
C GLU A 58 8.32 -17.14 1.10
N ALA A 59 8.08 -15.91 1.58
CA ALA A 59 8.09 -14.72 0.73
C ALA A 59 9.47 -14.51 0.07
N MET A 60 10.57 -14.65 0.82
CA MET A 60 11.93 -14.62 0.26
C MET A 60 12.17 -15.75 -0.74
N ARG A 61 11.63 -16.95 -0.51
CA ARG A 61 11.74 -18.08 -1.44
C ARG A 61 10.97 -17.84 -2.74
N ARG A 62 9.79 -17.21 -2.67
CA ARG A 62 8.97 -16.87 -3.84
C ARG A 62 9.50 -15.66 -4.60
N GLY A 63 10.05 -14.68 -3.88
CA GLY A 63 10.63 -13.44 -4.41
C GLY A 63 9.60 -12.40 -4.86
N THR A 64 8.55 -12.83 -5.55
CA THR A 64 7.46 -11.96 -6.05
C THR A 64 6.16 -12.76 -6.26
N SER A 65 5.04 -12.05 -6.33
CA SER A 65 3.81 -12.60 -6.90
C SER A 65 4.01 -12.86 -8.39
N VAL A 66 3.47 -13.98 -8.89
CA VAL A 66 3.53 -14.36 -10.31
C VAL A 66 2.14 -14.26 -10.91
N PHE A 67 1.98 -13.40 -11.91
CA PHE A 67 0.72 -13.18 -12.61
C PHE A 67 0.78 -13.84 -13.99
N LEU A 68 -0.04 -14.87 -14.19
CA LEU A 68 -0.24 -15.54 -15.48
C LEU A 68 -1.59 -15.14 -16.06
N PRO A 69 -1.82 -15.30 -17.38
CA PRO A 69 -3.12 -15.00 -17.99
C PRO A 69 -4.32 -15.75 -17.37
N THR A 70 -4.08 -16.88 -16.71
CA THR A 70 -5.14 -17.74 -16.15
C THR A 70 -5.08 -17.91 -14.63
N ALA A 71 -4.03 -17.43 -13.97
CA ALA A 71 -3.82 -17.65 -12.55
C ALA A 71 -2.83 -16.66 -11.95
N THR A 72 -3.05 -16.33 -10.68
CA THR A 72 -2.11 -15.55 -9.86
C THR A 72 -1.57 -16.45 -8.75
N TYR A 73 -0.25 -16.41 -8.55
CA TYR A 73 0.42 -17.07 -7.43
C TYR A 73 1.04 -15.99 -6.54
N PRO A 74 0.36 -15.60 -5.45
CA PRO A 74 0.80 -14.47 -4.63
C PRO A 74 2.07 -14.78 -3.85
N MET A 75 2.88 -13.76 -3.59
CA MET A 75 4.07 -13.86 -2.74
C MET A 75 3.71 -14.21 -1.30
N PHE A 76 2.64 -13.61 -0.80
CA PHE A 76 2.10 -13.86 0.52
C PHE A 76 0.87 -14.76 0.47
N PRO A 77 0.44 -15.35 1.61
CA PRO A 77 -0.88 -15.97 1.71
C PRO A 77 -1.98 -14.98 1.31
N GLU A 78 -2.97 -15.44 0.52
CA GLU A 78 -4.04 -14.58 -0.02
C GLU A 78 -4.79 -13.80 1.05
N ASN A 79 -5.13 -14.45 2.16
CA ASN A 79 -5.82 -13.82 3.28
C ASN A 79 -5.02 -12.67 3.92
N LEU A 80 -3.70 -12.67 3.76
CA LEU A 80 -2.82 -11.63 4.25
C LEU A 80 -2.70 -10.50 3.23
N ALA A 81 -2.41 -10.85 1.97
CA ALA A 81 -2.27 -9.92 0.85
C ALA A 81 -3.56 -9.13 0.58
N MET A 82 -4.65 -9.83 0.26
CA MET A 82 -5.95 -9.25 -0.11
C MET A 82 -6.80 -8.82 1.10
N GLY A 83 -6.34 -9.17 2.30
CA GLY A 83 -7.03 -8.89 3.55
C GLY A 83 -6.31 -7.84 4.37
N ALA A 84 -5.51 -8.30 5.33
CA ALA A 84 -4.99 -7.45 6.40
C ALA A 84 -3.93 -6.43 5.95
N MET A 85 -3.26 -6.66 4.80
CA MET A 85 -2.31 -5.74 4.20
C MET A 85 -2.98 -4.71 3.28
N SER A 86 -4.03 -5.12 2.55
CA SER A 86 -4.73 -4.30 1.55
C SER A 86 -5.33 -3.01 2.14
N LEU A 87 -5.19 -1.90 1.40
CA LEU A 87 -5.70 -0.57 1.76
C LEU A 87 -7.21 -0.43 1.45
N ARG A 88 -8.03 -1.22 2.13
CA ARG A 88 -9.47 -1.37 1.87
C ARG A 88 -10.30 -0.13 2.20
N GLN A 89 -11.26 0.17 1.33
CA GLN A 89 -12.17 1.28 1.50
C GLN A 89 -13.03 1.15 2.78
N GLY A 90 -13.13 2.23 3.55
CA GLY A 90 -13.96 2.29 4.75
C GLY A 90 -13.34 1.64 5.99
N GLU A 91 -12.12 1.10 5.87
CA GLU A 91 -11.40 0.45 6.97
C GLU A 91 -10.22 1.29 7.46
N LEU A 92 -9.80 1.06 8.71
CA LEU A 92 -8.58 1.67 9.24
C LEU A 92 -7.37 0.84 8.84
N CYS A 93 -6.64 1.30 7.83
CA CYS A 93 -5.44 0.64 7.32
C CYS A 93 -4.15 1.23 7.91
N ASN A 94 -3.12 0.39 8.03
CA ASN A 94 -1.79 0.82 8.43
C ASN A 94 -0.90 0.94 7.19
N ALA A 95 -0.28 2.10 7.03
CA ALA A 95 0.62 2.37 5.90
C ALA A 95 1.97 2.91 6.39
N VAL A 96 2.99 2.70 5.56
CA VAL A 96 4.21 3.50 5.53
C VAL A 96 3.98 4.61 4.52
N THR A 97 4.16 5.86 4.93
CA THR A 97 3.75 7.03 4.13
C THR A 97 4.91 7.98 3.88
N VAL A 98 4.95 8.56 2.69
CA VAL A 98 5.88 9.62 2.28
C VAL A 98 5.07 10.77 1.70
N SER A 99 5.50 12.01 1.98
CA SER A 99 4.93 13.21 1.36
C SER A 99 5.95 13.91 0.49
N VAL A 100 5.53 14.35 -0.70
CA VAL A 100 6.33 15.11 -1.64
C VAL A 100 5.55 16.35 -2.09
N VAL A 101 6.20 17.51 -2.04
CA VAL A 101 5.66 18.73 -2.67
C VAL A 101 6.24 18.83 -4.06
N LEU A 102 5.39 18.66 -5.07
CA LEU A 102 5.78 18.72 -6.47
C LEU A 102 6.07 20.16 -6.89
N HIS A 103 7.18 20.34 -7.61
CA HIS A 103 7.50 21.58 -8.28
C HIS A 103 6.87 21.61 -9.68
N ASP A 104 7.00 22.74 -10.36
CA ASP A 104 6.46 22.95 -11.70
C ASP A 104 7.18 22.12 -12.79
N ASP A 105 8.39 21.64 -12.50
CA ASP A 105 9.20 20.78 -13.36
C ASP A 105 9.03 19.28 -13.08
N GLY A 106 8.31 18.90 -12.02
CA GLY A 106 8.09 17.52 -11.59
C GLY A 106 8.81 17.18 -10.29
#